data_AF-A0A817KZT0-F1
#
_entry.id   AF-A0A817KZT0-F1
#
_cell.length_a   1.000
_cell.length_b   1.000
_cell.length_c   1.000
_cell.angle_alpha   90.00
_cell.angle_beta   90.00
_cell.angle_gamma   90.00
#
_symmetry.space_group_name_H-M   'P 1'
#
loop_
_entity.id
_entity.type
_entity.pdbx_description
1 polymer ?
#
loop_
_entity_poly.entity_id
_entity_poly.type
_entity_poly.pdbx_seq_one_letter_code
_entity_poly.pdbx_strand_id
1 'polypeptide(L)'
;MIFSCGCYGSKSCTLNGILCNYNQTNDSCVCDCCPPCNTCEQFLELNCLANRYTKHYSLSKNQSNIILKINKPMKPKYIIDQKNGDIVRYLWNPCLRRLLPNGIYLKNDDKGIYKLIGIPREKLEKTSFEILFKGSVNLILLVNFTITII
;
A
#
# COMPACT_ATOMS: atom_id res chain seq x y z
N MET A 1 -15.24 -10.68 18.32
CA MET A 1 -16.02 -10.10 17.20
C MET A 1 -15.34 -10.46 15.89
N ILE A 2 -16.02 -11.22 15.03
CA ILE A 2 -15.58 -11.43 13.65
C ILE A 2 -16.06 -10.21 12.87
N PHE A 3 -15.18 -9.24 12.65
CA PHE A 3 -15.47 -8.15 11.72
C PHE A 3 -15.32 -8.71 10.31
N SER A 4 -16.42 -9.20 9.74
CA SER A 4 -16.54 -9.43 8.29
C SER A 4 -16.74 -8.08 7.62
N CYS A 5 -15.76 -7.65 6.81
CA CYS A 5 -15.97 -6.56 5.86
C CYS A 5 -16.70 -7.09 4.63
N GLY A 6 -17.60 -6.31 4.04
CA GLY A 6 -18.43 -6.73 2.91
C GLY A 6 -18.20 -5.86 1.67
N CYS A 7 -18.49 -6.40 0.49
CA CYS A 7 -18.38 -5.63 -0.75
C CYS A 7 -19.71 -4.93 -1.04
N TYR A 8 -20.01 -3.84 -0.33
CA TYR A 8 -21.29 -3.13 -0.44
C TYR A 8 -21.34 -2.01 -1.52
N GLY A 9 -20.28 -1.86 -2.31
CA GLY A 9 -20.21 -0.92 -3.43
C GLY A 9 -19.22 0.23 -3.25
N SER A 10 -19.14 1.11 -4.25
CA SER A 10 -18.09 2.12 -4.42
C SER A 10 -18.21 3.36 -3.52
N LYS A 11 -19.26 3.44 -2.68
CA LYS A 11 -19.52 4.55 -1.77
C LYS A 11 -19.97 3.98 -0.43
N SER A 12 -19.47 4.56 0.66
CA SER A 12 -19.61 4.17 2.06
C SER A 12 -20.96 3.52 2.36
N CYS A 13 -20.98 2.41 3.10
CA CYS A 13 -22.23 1.85 3.60
C CYS A 13 -22.40 2.15 5.09
N THR A 14 -23.63 2.28 5.55
CA THR A 14 -23.89 2.24 7.00
C THR A 14 -23.54 0.86 7.55
N LEU A 15 -23.45 0.71 8.88
CA LEU A 15 -23.31 -0.61 9.53
C LEU A 15 -24.41 -1.61 9.13
N ASN A 16 -25.49 -1.14 8.49
CA ASN A 16 -26.64 -1.92 8.04
C ASN A 16 -26.68 -2.13 6.50
N GLY A 17 -25.61 -1.83 5.76
CA GLY A 17 -25.51 -2.13 4.32
C GLY A 17 -26.24 -1.18 3.37
N ILE A 18 -26.63 0.01 3.84
CA ILE A 18 -27.30 1.03 3.01
C ILE A 18 -26.26 1.99 2.43
N LEU A 19 -26.36 2.33 1.14
CA LEU A 19 -25.49 3.28 0.45
C LEU A 19 -25.59 4.68 1.07
N CYS A 20 -24.45 5.24 1.47
CA CYS A 20 -24.35 6.61 1.97
C CYS A 20 -24.29 7.61 0.83
N ASN A 21 -25.25 8.55 0.81
CA ASN A 21 -25.18 9.74 -0.02
C ASN A 21 -24.63 10.91 0.80
N TYR A 22 -23.60 11.58 0.28
CA TYR A 22 -22.89 12.70 0.93
C TYR A 22 -23.80 13.86 1.41
N ASN A 23 -25.03 13.95 0.89
CA ASN A 23 -25.99 15.02 1.20
C ASN A 23 -26.98 14.72 2.34
N GLN A 24 -26.91 13.53 2.97
CA GLN A 24 -27.81 13.14 4.06
C GLN A 24 -27.01 12.54 5.23
N THR A 25 -26.31 13.38 5.98
CA THR A 25 -25.51 12.94 7.13
C THR A 25 -26.33 12.92 8.42
N ASN A 26 -26.71 11.72 8.86
CA ASN A 26 -26.83 11.39 10.28
C ASN A 26 -25.72 10.39 10.61
N ASP A 27 -24.56 10.86 11.09
CA ASP A 27 -23.50 10.20 11.91
C ASP A 27 -23.16 8.69 11.75
N SER A 28 -23.66 7.99 10.74
CA SER A 28 -23.70 6.51 10.70
C SER A 28 -23.00 5.91 9.48
N CYS A 29 -22.36 6.76 8.67
CA CYS A 29 -21.61 6.33 7.50
C CYS A 29 -20.19 5.92 7.91
N VAL A 30 -19.94 4.61 7.96
CA VAL A 30 -18.61 4.04 8.17
C VAL A 30 -18.14 3.55 6.80
N CYS A 31 -17.14 4.21 6.19
CA CYS A 31 -16.56 3.71 4.94
C CYS A 31 -16.15 2.23 5.13
N ASP A 32 -16.70 1.31 4.33
CA ASP A 32 -16.27 -0.08 4.38
C ASP A 32 -14.87 -0.16 3.75
N CYS A 33 -13.87 -0.26 4.61
CA CYS A 33 -12.47 -0.30 4.22
C CYS A 33 -12.00 -1.70 3.86
N CYS A 34 -12.90 -2.57 3.40
CA CYS A 34 -12.60 -3.93 3.02
C CYS A 34 -11.53 -4.00 1.91
N PRO A 35 -10.29 -4.45 2.22
CA PRO A 35 -9.19 -4.56 1.25
C PRO A 35 -9.56 -5.19 -0.10
N PRO A 36 -10.31 -6.31 -0.15
CA PRO A 36 -10.68 -6.90 -1.43
C PRO A 36 -11.68 -6.06 -2.25
N CYS A 37 -12.50 -5.22 -1.62
CA CYS A 37 -13.66 -4.61 -2.26
C CYS A 37 -13.43 -3.20 -2.83
N ASN A 38 -12.43 -2.44 -2.35
CA ASN A 38 -12.19 -1.07 -2.81
C ASN A 38 -11.07 -1.00 -3.86
N THR A 39 -11.14 -0.06 -4.80
CA THR A 39 -10.05 0.25 -5.73
C THR A 39 -8.87 0.90 -4.99
N CYS A 40 -7.71 0.98 -5.65
CA CYS A 40 -6.55 1.66 -5.06
C CYS A 40 -6.80 3.14 -4.79
N GLU A 41 -7.49 3.82 -5.69
CA GLU A 41 -7.89 5.21 -5.53
C GLU A 41 -8.79 5.40 -4.30
N GLN A 42 -9.81 4.55 -4.15
CA GLN A 42 -10.68 4.55 -2.97
C GLN A 42 -9.93 4.29 -1.66
N PHE A 43 -8.93 3.39 -1.67
CA PHE A 43 -8.07 3.17 -0.50
C PHE A 43 -7.22 4.38 -0.14
N LEU A 44 -6.71 5.09 -1.16
CA LEU A 44 -5.80 6.21 -1.00
C LEU A 44 -6.53 7.52 -0.66
N GLU A 45 -7.75 7.70 -1.14
CA GLU A 45 -8.53 8.94 -1.00
C GLU A 45 -9.48 8.95 0.21
N LEU A 46 -10.15 7.83 0.52
CA LEU A 46 -11.25 7.82 1.50
C LEU A 46 -10.79 7.79 2.97
N ASN A 47 -9.50 8.03 3.23
CA ASN A 47 -8.90 8.06 4.57
C ASN A 47 -9.40 6.91 5.46
N CYS A 48 -9.52 5.74 4.82
CA CYS A 48 -10.18 4.57 5.35
C CYS A 48 -9.53 4.22 6.70
N LEU A 49 -10.32 4.32 7.78
CA LEU A 49 -9.86 4.57 9.15
C LEU A 49 -8.46 3.99 9.43
N ALA A 50 -7.51 4.92 9.57
CA ALA A 50 -6.07 4.71 9.67
C ALA A 50 -5.56 3.86 10.85
N ASN A 51 -6.47 3.24 11.60
CA ASN A 51 -6.20 2.43 12.79
C ASN A 51 -6.10 0.93 12.51
N ARG A 52 -6.33 0.48 11.26
CA ARG A 52 -6.11 -0.91 10.83
C ARG A 52 -4.79 -1.13 10.08
N TYR A 53 -3.97 -0.09 9.95
CA TYR A 53 -2.66 -0.23 9.34
C TYR A 53 -1.73 -0.98 10.28
N THR A 54 -1.15 -2.06 9.78
CA THR A 54 -0.01 -2.67 10.46
C THR A 54 1.25 -1.96 9.96
N LYS A 55 1.93 -1.25 10.88
CA LYS A 55 2.99 -0.28 10.57
C LYS A 55 4.42 -0.81 10.68
N HIS A 56 4.61 -2.12 10.88
CA HIS A 56 5.94 -2.71 11.12
C HIS A 56 6.59 -3.30 9.87
N TYR A 57 6.26 -2.82 8.67
CA TYR A 57 6.82 -3.31 7.41
C TYR A 57 7.75 -2.29 6.77
N SER A 58 8.86 -2.75 6.20
CA SER A 58 9.78 -1.87 5.47
C SER A 58 10.31 -2.47 4.19
N LEU A 59 10.77 -1.59 3.29
CA LEU A 59 11.51 -1.99 2.12
C LEU A 59 12.94 -2.34 2.52
N SER A 60 13.21 -3.63 2.71
CA SER A 60 14.47 -4.23 3.18
C SER A 60 14.90 -3.84 4.60
N LYS A 61 15.87 -4.57 5.15
CA LYS A 61 16.31 -4.42 6.55
C LYS A 61 16.99 -3.07 6.75
N ASN A 62 16.40 -2.26 7.63
CA ASN A 62 16.90 -0.95 8.04
C ASN A 62 17.09 0.08 6.90
N GLN A 63 16.34 -0.02 5.79
CA GLN A 63 16.48 0.88 4.64
C GLN A 63 15.17 1.49 4.17
N SER A 64 14.63 2.41 4.96
CA SER A 64 13.55 3.31 4.53
C SER A 64 14.05 4.47 3.66
N ASN A 65 15.36 4.60 3.43
CA ASN A 65 15.94 5.56 2.49
C ASN A 65 16.83 4.84 1.47
N ILE A 66 16.51 5.03 0.19
CA ILE A 66 17.13 4.34 -0.94
C ILE A 66 17.84 5.38 -1.79
N ILE A 67 19.16 5.30 -1.82
CA ILE A 67 19.99 6.13 -2.70
C ILE A 67 20.38 5.31 -3.91
N LEU A 68 19.95 5.75 -5.08
CA LEU A 68 20.23 5.11 -6.36
C LEU A 68 21.10 6.01 -7.22
N LYS A 69 21.87 5.40 -8.12
CA LYS A 69 22.65 6.11 -9.13
C LYS A 69 21.94 6.02 -10.47
N ILE A 70 21.79 7.13 -11.17
CA ILE A 70 21.16 7.17 -12.49
C ILE A 70 21.84 6.19 -13.46
N ASN A 71 21.05 5.53 -14.31
CA ASN A 71 21.50 4.54 -15.30
C ASN A 71 22.26 3.33 -14.72
N LYS A 72 22.24 3.09 -13.40
CA LYS A 72 22.82 1.90 -12.79
C LYS A 72 21.74 0.98 -12.24
N PRO A 73 21.84 -0.35 -12.45
CA PRO A 73 20.88 -1.28 -11.90
C PRO A 73 20.88 -1.23 -10.38
N MET A 74 19.70 -1.13 -9.79
CA MET A 74 19.55 -1.21 -8.34
C MET A 74 19.56 -2.67 -7.88
N LYS A 75 20.06 -2.92 -6.66
CA LYS A 75 19.86 -4.22 -6.02
C LYS A 75 18.38 -4.37 -5.65
N PRO A 76 17.77 -5.55 -5.86
CA PRO A 76 16.38 -5.79 -5.47
C PRO A 76 16.14 -5.47 -4.00
N LYS A 77 15.04 -4.78 -3.71
CA LYS A 77 14.59 -4.48 -2.35
C LYS A 77 13.29 -5.19 -2.09
N TYR A 78 13.28 -6.04 -1.07
CA TYR A 78 12.12 -6.85 -0.69
C TYR A 78 11.35 -6.16 0.43
N ILE A 79 10.07 -6.47 0.55
CA ILE A 79 9.30 -6.07 1.73
C ILE A 79 9.58 -7.07 2.84
N ILE A 80 9.94 -6.56 4.00
CA ILE A 80 10.21 -7.35 5.18
C ILE A 80 9.26 -6.95 6.31
N ASP A 81 8.89 -7.93 7.12
CA ASP A 81 8.29 -7.69 8.42
C ASP A 81 9.43 -7.38 9.41
N GLN A 82 9.38 -6.22 10.05
CA GLN A 82 10.44 -5.75 10.94
C GLN A 82 10.46 -6.47 12.31
N LYS A 83 9.39 -7.19 12.68
CA LYS A 83 9.33 -7.90 13.96
C LYS A 83 10.09 -9.22 13.93
N ASN A 84 9.95 -9.97 12.85
CA ASN A 84 10.62 -11.27 12.67
C ASN A 84 11.77 -11.23 11.64
N GLY A 85 11.82 -10.20 10.78
CA GLY A 85 12.82 -10.08 9.72
C GLY A 85 12.48 -10.87 8.45
N ASP A 86 11.29 -11.46 8.37
CA ASP A 86 10.90 -12.32 7.26
C ASP A 86 10.50 -11.52 6.02
N ILE A 87 10.79 -12.09 4.85
CA ILE A 87 10.28 -11.56 3.58
C ILE A 87 8.79 -11.86 3.49
N VAL A 88 7.99 -10.83 3.27
CA VAL A 88 6.54 -10.97 3.24
C VAL A 88 6.05 -11.40 1.87
N ARG A 89 5.06 -12.28 1.86
CA ARG A 89 4.37 -12.79 0.67
C ARG A 89 2.96 -12.25 0.62
N TYR A 90 2.57 -11.70 -0.53
CA TYR A 90 1.24 -11.17 -0.78
C TYR A 90 0.70 -11.70 -2.10
N LEU A 91 -0.60 -12.02 -2.12
CA LEU A 91 -1.29 -12.52 -3.31
C LEU A 91 -2.01 -11.41 -4.09
N TRP A 92 -2.14 -10.22 -3.50
CA TRP A 92 -2.88 -9.10 -4.09
C TRP A 92 -1.96 -7.97 -4.52
N ASN A 93 -2.38 -7.31 -5.61
CA ASN A 93 -1.66 -6.17 -6.15
C ASN A 93 -1.66 -4.99 -5.17
N PRO A 94 -0.50 -4.33 -4.98
CA PRO A 94 -0.38 -3.16 -4.15
C PRO A 94 -0.98 -1.91 -4.81
N CYS A 95 -1.30 -0.94 -3.96
CA CYS A 95 -1.67 0.40 -4.35
C CYS A 95 -0.49 1.35 -4.07
N LEU A 96 -0.06 2.06 -5.11
CA LEU A 96 1.00 3.05 -5.03
C LEU A 96 0.36 4.44 -4.95
N ARG A 97 0.64 5.20 -3.89
CA ARG A 97 0.12 6.57 -3.76
C ARG A 97 0.73 7.54 -4.77
N ARG A 98 1.93 7.22 -5.24
CA ARG A 98 2.68 7.98 -6.23
C ARG A 98 3.32 7.02 -7.22
N LEU A 99 3.33 7.38 -8.49
CA LEU A 99 4.04 6.64 -9.54
C LEU A 99 5.53 6.56 -9.19
N LEU A 100 6.10 5.36 -9.37
CA LEU A 100 7.53 5.17 -9.18
C LEU A 100 8.33 5.93 -10.26
N PRO A 101 9.58 6.32 -9.96
CA PRO A 101 10.42 7.03 -10.92
C PRO A 101 10.69 6.19 -12.16
N ASN A 102 10.95 6.86 -13.28
CA ASN A 102 11.16 6.20 -14.57
C ASN A 102 12.24 5.12 -14.50
N GLY A 103 11.87 3.91 -14.93
CA GLY A 103 12.75 2.73 -14.94
C GLY A 103 12.83 1.97 -13.61
N ILE A 104 12.12 2.41 -12.57
CA ILE A 104 11.93 1.68 -11.30
C ILE A 104 10.53 1.08 -11.28
N TYR A 105 10.41 -0.18 -10.87
CA TYR A 105 9.15 -0.89 -10.84
C TYR A 105 9.06 -1.85 -9.65
N LEU A 106 7.84 -2.05 -9.18
CA LEU A 106 7.48 -3.02 -8.16
C LEU A 106 6.94 -4.28 -8.87
N LYS A 107 7.57 -5.42 -8.65
CA LYS A 107 7.21 -6.69 -9.31
C LYS A 107 7.04 -7.81 -8.28
N ASN A 108 6.04 -8.66 -8.46
CA ASN A 108 5.93 -9.92 -7.71
C ASN A 108 6.56 -11.10 -8.49
N ASP A 109 6.97 -12.12 -7.75
CA ASP A 109 7.26 -13.44 -8.30
C ASP A 109 6.09 -14.41 -8.12
N ASP A 110 6.24 -15.63 -8.62
CA ASP A 110 5.23 -16.69 -8.55
C ASP A 110 4.94 -17.15 -7.11
N LYS A 111 5.77 -16.72 -6.13
CA LYS A 111 5.60 -17.00 -4.70
C LYS A 111 4.90 -15.84 -3.97
N GLY A 112 4.46 -14.81 -4.70
CA GLY A 112 3.84 -13.60 -4.15
C GLY A 112 4.83 -12.66 -3.46
N ILE A 113 6.13 -12.79 -3.70
CA ILE A 113 7.13 -11.92 -3.09
C ILE A 113 7.29 -10.66 -3.95
N TYR A 114 6.95 -9.52 -3.37
CA TYR A 114 7.13 -8.22 -4.02
C TYR A 114 8.55 -7.69 -3.83
N LYS A 115 9.15 -7.21 -4.93
CA LYS A 115 10.47 -6.59 -4.97
C LYS A 115 10.48 -5.31 -5.79
N LEU A 116 11.11 -4.27 -5.25
CA LEU A 116 11.44 -3.05 -5.97
C LEU A 116 12.75 -3.27 -6.74
N ILE A 117 12.71 -3.11 -8.06
CA ILE A 117 13.81 -3.38 -8.98
C ILE A 117 13.82 -2.37 -10.12
N GLY A 118 14.92 -2.29 -10.85
CA GLY A 118 15.00 -1.49 -12.07
C GLY A 118 16.31 -0.74 -12.28
N ILE A 119 16.29 0.16 -13.25
CA ILE A 119 17.38 1.05 -13.62
C ILE A 119 16.79 2.46 -13.71
N PRO A 120 17.04 3.35 -12.73
CA PRO A 120 16.51 4.70 -12.75
C PRO A 120 17.02 5.49 -13.96
N ARG A 121 16.12 6.23 -14.61
CA ARG A 121 16.40 6.99 -15.84
C ARG A 121 16.35 8.50 -15.67
N GLU A 122 15.96 8.97 -14.50
CA GLU A 122 15.83 10.40 -14.20
C GLU A 122 16.42 10.72 -12.83
N LYS A 123 16.88 11.96 -12.65
CA LYS A 123 17.27 12.47 -11.34
C LYS A 123 16.02 12.71 -10.51
N LEU A 124 16.14 12.46 -9.20
CA LEU A 124 15.03 12.65 -8.28
C LEU A 124 15.59 13.08 -6.93
N GLU A 125 15.16 14.25 -6.47
CA GLU A 125 15.41 14.69 -5.12
C GLU A 125 14.76 13.75 -4.09
N LYS A 126 15.16 13.84 -2.83
CA LYS A 126 14.62 12.97 -1.78
C LYS A 126 13.10 13.04 -1.73
N THR A 127 12.47 11.96 -2.18
CA THR A 127 11.02 11.88 -2.38
C THR A 127 10.45 10.70 -1.61
N SER A 128 9.38 10.93 -0.85
CA SER A 128 8.66 9.89 -0.11
C SER A 128 7.65 9.16 -0.99
N PHE A 129 7.60 7.84 -0.82
CA PHE A 129 6.69 6.92 -1.47
C PHE A 129 5.98 6.06 -0.43
N GLU A 130 4.76 5.68 -0.77
CA GLU A 130 3.86 4.91 0.05
C GLU A 130 3.29 3.77 -0.79
N ILE A 131 3.49 2.54 -0.32
CA ILE A 131 2.86 1.35 -0.88
C ILE A 131 1.87 0.80 0.14
N LEU A 132 0.64 0.59 -0.30
CA LEU A 132 -0.39 -0.10 0.47
C LEU A 132 -0.60 -1.50 -0.11
N PHE A 133 -0.46 -2.53 0.72
CA PHE A 133 -0.90 -3.88 0.35
C PHE A 133 -2.25 -4.16 0.98
N LYS A 134 -3.15 -4.64 0.13
CA LYS A 134 -4.40 -5.28 0.55
C LYS A 134 -4.03 -6.60 1.22
N GLY A 135 -4.32 -6.72 2.51
CA GLY A 135 -4.18 -7.97 3.24
C GLY A 135 -5.52 -8.69 3.35
N SER A 136 -5.73 -9.38 4.47
CA SER A 136 -7.01 -9.97 4.84
C SER A 136 -8.06 -8.90 5.20
N VAL A 137 -9.27 -9.36 5.49
CA VAL A 137 -10.48 -8.59 5.85
C VAL A 137 -10.23 -7.38 6.79
N ASN A 138 -9.23 -7.47 7.68
CA ASN A 138 -8.92 -6.43 8.67
C ASN A 138 -7.48 -5.92 8.61
N LEU A 139 -6.74 -6.24 7.55
CA LEU A 139 -5.32 -5.96 7.46
C LEU A 139 -5.02 -5.10 6.23
N ILE A 140 -4.58 -3.87 6.48
CA ILE A 140 -3.92 -3.06 5.46
C ILE A 140 -2.48 -2.84 5.90
N LEU A 141 -1.57 -2.96 4.94
CA LEU A 141 -0.15 -2.95 5.20
C LEU A 141 0.44 -1.74 4.53
N LEU A 142 1.13 -0.92 5.32
CA LEU A 142 1.70 0.33 4.87
C LEU A 142 3.21 0.20 4.83
N VAL A 143 3.81 0.42 3.67
CA VAL A 143 5.27 0.47 3.48
C VAL A 143 5.65 1.86 3.01
N ASN A 144 6.37 2.57 3.87
CA ASN A 144 6.88 3.91 3.58
C ASN A 144 8.38 3.88 3.36
N PHE A 145 8.83 4.54 2.31
CA PHE A 145 10.25 4.68 2.00
C PHE A 145 10.50 5.97 1.23
N THR A 146 11.78 6.34 1.14
CA THR A 146 12.25 7.50 0.38
C THR A 146 13.20 7.03 -0.70
N ILE A 147 13.12 7.65 -1.88
CA ILE A 147 14.09 7.46 -2.96
C ILE A 147 14.80 8.79 -3.20
N THR A 148 16.11 8.72 -3.37
CA THR A 148 16.93 9.77 -3.98
C THR A 148 17.70 9.16 -5.14
N ILE A 149 17.68 9.81 -6.31
CA ILE A 149 18.44 9.38 -7.49
C ILE A 149 19.47 10.46 -7.82
N ILE A 150 20.75 10.09 -7.73
CA ILE A 150 21.91 10.95 -8.01
C ILE A 150 22.57 10.62 -9.35
#